data_AF-A0A817RNJ8-F1
#
_entry.id   AF-A0A817RNJ8-F1
#
_cell.length_a   1.000
_cell.length_b   1.000
_cell.length_c   1.000
_cell.angle_alpha   90.00
_cell.angle_beta   90.00
_cell.angle_gamma   90.00
#
_symmetry.space_group_name_H-M   'P 1'
#
loop_
_entity.id
_entity.type
_entity.pdbx_description
1 polymer ?
#
loop_
_entity_poly.entity_id
_entity_poly.type
_entity_poly.pdbx_seq_one_letter_code
_entity_poly.pdbx_strand_id
1 'polypeptide(L)'
;MTTSLPCLLLYFYVIFNVINLIQTIPKGYLIGASYDPASSSNSLFKIDPLSGKFTVLTPLTNYRAYDVTYDFIHKIFYVLGSETTLEKEAAMSVAKVNPFNGTKNIEQLRQN
;
A
#
# COMPACT_ATOMS: atom_id res chain seq x y z
N MET A 1 7.34 -5.56 -52.30
CA MET A 1 7.53 -4.40 -51.41
C MET A 1 8.60 -4.77 -50.39
N THR A 2 9.84 -4.37 -50.64
CA THR A 2 10.95 -4.56 -49.70
C THR A 2 10.91 -3.46 -48.66
N THR A 3 10.73 -3.81 -47.38
CA THR A 3 10.91 -2.84 -46.31
C THR A 3 12.36 -2.38 -46.34
N SER A 4 12.58 -1.07 -46.42
CA SER A 4 13.92 -0.51 -46.48
C SER A 4 14.63 -0.79 -45.15
N LEU A 5 15.90 -1.19 -45.22
CA LEU A 5 16.79 -1.41 -44.06
C LEU A 5 16.66 -0.35 -42.93
N PRO A 6 16.54 0.97 -43.22
CA PRO A 6 16.30 1.97 -42.18
C PRO A 6 14.97 1.82 -41.43
N CYS A 7 13.92 1.33 -42.08
CA CYS A 7 12.62 1.09 -41.45
C CYS A 7 12.70 -0.09 -40.45
N LEU A 8 13.49 -1.12 -40.79
CA LEU A 8 13.76 -2.25 -39.91
C LEU A 8 14.54 -1.81 -38.65
N LEU A 9 15.58 -0.99 -38.84
CA LEU A 9 16.39 -0.46 -37.74
C LEU A 9 15.58 0.42 -36.79
N LEU A 10 14.71 1.29 -37.33
CA LEU A 10 13.81 2.11 -36.54
C LEU A 10 12.84 1.26 -35.72
N TYR A 11 12.29 0.20 -36.31
CA TYR A 11 11.39 -0.73 -35.64
C TYR A 11 12.07 -1.44 -34.45
N PHE A 12 13.29 -1.97 -34.65
CA PHE A 12 14.05 -2.57 -33.55
C PHE A 12 14.41 -1.57 -32.46
N TYR A 13 14.78 -0.34 -32.84
CA TYR A 13 15.09 0.72 -31.88
C TYR A 13 13.86 1.09 -31.03
N VAL A 14 12.69 1.24 -31.63
CA VAL A 14 11.45 1.55 -30.90
C VAL A 14 11.08 0.42 -29.95
N ILE A 15 11.12 -0.84 -30.41
CA ILE A 15 10.81 -1.99 -29.55
C ILE A 15 11.78 -2.07 -28.38
N PHE A 16 13.08 -1.92 -28.62
CA PHE A 16 14.10 -1.99 -27.58
C PHE A 16 13.91 -0.89 -26.53
N ASN A 17 13.63 0.34 -26.95
CA ASN A 17 13.36 1.44 -26.02
C ASN A 17 12.07 1.23 -25.22
N VAL A 18 11.00 0.75 -25.86
CA VAL A 18 9.73 0.46 -25.17
C VAL A 18 9.88 -0.68 -24.17
N ILE A 19 10.58 -1.76 -24.52
CA ILE A 19 10.84 -2.88 -23.60
C ILE A 19 11.70 -2.41 -22.42
N ASN A 20 12.79 -1.68 -22.67
CA ASN A 20 13.63 -1.15 -21.60
C ASN A 20 12.87 -0.18 -20.71
N LEU A 21 12.01 0.67 -21.27
CA LEU A 21 11.16 1.57 -20.50
C LEU A 21 10.21 0.78 -19.58
N ILE A 22 9.51 -0.23 -20.10
CA ILE A 22 8.60 -1.07 -19.31
C ILE A 22 9.36 -1.82 -18.19
N GLN A 23 10.58 -2.28 -18.46
CA GLN A 23 11.41 -2.98 -17.47
C GLN A 23 12.00 -2.05 -16.40
N THR A 24 12.12 -0.75 -16.69
CA THR A 24 12.73 0.25 -15.81
C THR A 24 11.71 1.09 -15.05
N ILE A 25 10.40 0.97 -15.35
CA ILE A 25 9.35 1.54 -14.49
C ILE A 25 9.54 0.96 -13.08
N PRO A 26 9.79 1.80 -12.06
CA PRO A 26 9.92 1.32 -10.70
C PRO A 26 8.67 0.53 -10.35
N LYS A 27 8.83 -0.74 -9.98
CA LYS A 27 7.74 -1.60 -9.47
C LYS A 27 7.38 -1.15 -8.05
N GLY A 28 6.88 0.08 -7.94
CA GLY A 28 6.32 0.62 -6.72
C GLY A 28 4.96 -0.02 -6.45
N TYR A 29 4.70 -0.36 -5.19
CA TYR A 29 3.37 -0.71 -4.75
C TYR A 29 2.68 0.52 -4.17
N LEU A 30 1.39 0.67 -4.43
CA LEU A 30 0.56 1.59 -3.65
C LEU A 30 0.28 0.92 -2.31
N ILE A 31 0.56 1.58 -1.19
CA ILE A 31 0.30 1.04 0.14
C ILE A 31 -0.79 1.89 0.80
N GLY A 32 -1.72 1.23 1.48
CA GLY A 32 -2.80 1.90 2.20
C GLY A 32 -3.38 1.03 3.31
N ALA A 33 -4.40 1.55 3.98
CA ALA A 33 -5.26 0.76 4.85
C ALA A 33 -6.68 0.74 4.32
N SER A 34 -7.34 -0.40 4.48
CA SER A 34 -8.74 -0.59 4.15
C SER A 34 -9.54 -0.86 5.41
N TYR A 35 -10.81 -0.45 5.36
CA TYR A 35 -11.86 -0.90 6.27
C TYR A 35 -12.80 -1.82 5.50
N ASP A 36 -12.95 -3.06 5.96
CA ASP A 36 -14.01 -3.95 5.52
C ASP A 36 -15.21 -3.81 6.49
N PRO A 37 -16.31 -3.16 6.05
CA PRO A 37 -17.48 -2.97 6.88
C PRO A 37 -18.22 -4.29 7.19
N ALA A 38 -18.08 -5.33 6.35
CA ALA A 38 -18.78 -6.60 6.55
C ALA A 38 -18.18 -7.41 7.70
N SER A 39 -16.85 -7.39 7.82
CA SER A 39 -16.12 -8.08 8.90
C SER A 39 -15.71 -7.15 10.04
N SER A 40 -16.04 -5.84 9.95
CA SER A 40 -15.56 -4.80 10.86
C SER A 40 -14.05 -4.87 11.09
N SER A 41 -13.30 -5.28 10.05
CA SER A 41 -11.86 -5.49 10.14
C SER A 41 -11.13 -4.44 9.30
N ASN A 42 -9.95 -4.04 9.76
CA ASN A 42 -9.06 -3.22 8.96
C ASN A 42 -7.87 -4.04 8.50
N SER A 43 -7.23 -3.62 7.42
CA SER A 43 -5.99 -4.24 6.98
C SER A 43 -5.07 -3.23 6.35
N LEU A 44 -3.77 -3.36 6.60
CA LEU A 44 -2.77 -2.76 5.72
C LEU A 44 -2.65 -3.62 4.48
N PHE A 45 -2.66 -2.98 3.32
CA PHE A 45 -2.62 -3.64 2.03
C PHE A 45 -1.64 -2.97 1.10
N LYS A 46 -1.25 -3.72 0.07
CA LYS A 46 -0.59 -3.17 -1.12
C LYS A 46 -1.38 -3.49 -2.38
N ILE A 47 -1.31 -2.59 -3.36
CA ILE A 47 -1.86 -2.77 -4.70
C ILE A 47 -0.71 -2.67 -5.69
N ASP A 48 -0.60 -3.68 -6.56
CA ASP A 48 0.21 -3.59 -7.77
C ASP A 48 -0.51 -2.65 -8.76
N PRO A 49 0.07 -1.48 -9.09
CA PRO A 49 -0.60 -0.52 -9.96
C PRO A 49 -0.76 -1.02 -11.41
N LEU A 50 0.03 -2.01 -11.84
CA LEU A 50 -0.03 -2.54 -13.21
C LEU A 50 -1.10 -3.62 -13.36
N SER A 51 -1.24 -4.49 -12.35
CA SER A 51 -2.18 -5.62 -12.39
C SER A 51 -3.45 -5.39 -11.58
N GLY A 52 -3.49 -4.35 -10.74
CA GLY A 52 -4.56 -4.14 -9.75
C GLY A 52 -4.55 -5.16 -8.62
N LYS A 53 -3.53 -6.05 -8.54
CA LYS A 53 -3.50 -7.12 -7.54
C LYS A 53 -3.42 -6.53 -6.13
N PHE A 54 -4.49 -6.74 -5.37
CA PHE A 54 -4.57 -6.44 -3.95
C PHE A 54 -3.88 -7.54 -3.13
N THR A 55 -3.12 -7.16 -2.11
CA THR A 55 -2.49 -8.11 -1.18
C THR A 55 -2.53 -7.55 0.23
N VAL A 56 -3.08 -8.32 1.17
CA VAL A 56 -3.06 -7.99 2.59
C VAL A 56 -1.63 -8.18 3.12
N LEU A 57 -1.12 -7.16 3.80
CA LEU A 57 0.18 -7.19 4.48
C LEU A 57 0.02 -7.51 5.96
N THR A 58 -0.89 -6.83 6.64
CA THR A 58 -1.10 -7.01 8.08
C THR A 58 -2.57 -6.78 8.42
N PRO A 59 -3.26 -7.76 9.02
CA PRO A 59 -4.60 -7.54 9.55
C PRO A 59 -4.55 -6.63 10.78
N LEU A 60 -5.49 -5.70 10.85
CA LEU A 60 -5.72 -4.82 11.99
C LEU A 60 -7.02 -5.26 12.67
N THR A 61 -6.96 -6.43 13.32
CA THR A 61 -8.08 -6.95 14.09
C THR A 61 -8.40 -6.01 15.26
N ASN A 62 -9.68 -5.89 15.54
CA ASN A 62 -10.27 -5.11 16.63
C ASN A 62 -9.91 -3.61 16.64
N TYR A 63 -9.53 -3.05 15.49
CA TYR A 63 -9.08 -1.66 15.40
C TYR A 63 -9.73 -1.00 14.20
N ARG A 64 -10.46 0.10 14.40
CA ARG A 64 -11.10 0.91 13.37
C ARG A 64 -10.14 1.97 12.87
N ALA A 65 -9.62 1.80 11.66
CA ALA A 65 -8.77 2.81 11.03
C ALA A 65 -9.63 3.98 10.51
N TYR A 66 -9.22 5.20 10.81
CA TYR A 66 -9.80 6.44 10.27
C TYR A 66 -8.88 7.09 9.24
N ASP A 67 -7.58 7.06 9.51
CA ASP A 67 -6.57 7.63 8.64
C ASP A 67 -5.24 6.86 8.79
N VAL A 68 -4.39 6.95 7.79
CA VAL A 68 -3.08 6.28 7.76
C VAL A 68 -2.02 7.17 7.14
N THR A 69 -0.88 7.25 7.82
CA THR A 69 0.32 7.86 7.26
C THR A 69 1.50 6.88 7.27
N TYR A 70 2.45 7.11 6.38
CA TYR A 70 3.63 6.27 6.22
C TYR A 70 4.91 7.07 6.42
N ASP A 71 5.78 6.54 7.29
CA ASP A 71 7.13 7.03 7.49
C ASP A 71 8.10 6.28 6.57
N PHE A 72 8.56 6.97 5.52
CA PHE A 72 9.48 6.42 4.52
C PHE A 72 10.87 6.10 5.07
N ILE A 73 11.32 6.80 6.11
CA ILE A 73 12.66 6.63 6.69
C ILE A 73 12.68 5.36 7.53
N HIS A 74 11.71 5.22 8.43
CA HIS A 74 11.66 4.10 9.38
C HIS A 74 10.85 2.90 8.87
N LYS A 75 10.15 3.06 7.73
CA LYS A 75 9.29 2.03 7.12
C LYS A 75 8.16 1.57 8.06
N ILE A 76 7.55 2.53 8.76
CA ILE A 76 6.47 2.31 9.72
C ILE A 76 5.19 2.99 9.23
N PHE A 77 4.06 2.30 9.37
CA PHE A 77 2.72 2.86 9.21
C PHE A 77 2.20 3.32 10.56
N TYR A 78 1.62 4.51 10.58
CA TYR A 78 0.87 5.03 11.72
C TYR A 78 -0.60 5.04 11.32
N VAL A 79 -1.39 4.24 12.00
CA VAL A 79 -2.83 4.10 11.77
C VAL A 79 -3.54 4.84 12.88
N LEU A 80 -4.15 5.97 12.54
CA LEU A 80 -5.03 6.69 13.44
C LEU A 80 -6.38 5.95 13.49
N GLY A 81 -6.85 5.67 14.69
CA GLY A 81 -8.05 4.90 14.85
C GLY A 81 -8.53 4.81 16.28
N SER A 82 -9.37 3.82 16.51
CA SER A 82 -9.86 3.45 17.84
C SER A 82 -10.06 1.94 17.91
N GLU A 83 -10.14 1.37 19.10
CA GLU A 83 -10.54 -0.03 19.24
C GLU A 83 -12.00 -0.20 18.81
N THR A 84 -12.32 -1.31 18.14
CA THR A 84 -13.71 -1.66 17.83
C THR A 84 -14.37 -2.26 19.06
N THR A 85 -14.64 -1.45 20.08
CA THR A 85 -15.47 -1.85 21.21
C THR A 85 -16.94 -1.52 20.92
N LEU A 86 -17.86 -2.34 21.43
CA LEU A 86 -19.30 -2.05 21.40
C LEU A 86 -19.68 -0.87 22.31
N GLU A 87 -18.75 -0.41 23.16
CA GLU A 87 -18.95 0.71 24.05
C GLU A 87 -18.77 2.05 23.34
N LYS A 88 -19.59 3.02 23.76
CA LYS A 88 -19.96 4.22 23.01
C LYS A 88 -18.81 5.23 22.80
N GLU A 89 -17.66 5.04 23.43
CA GLU A 89 -16.50 5.94 23.33
C GLU A 89 -15.17 5.18 23.38
N ALA A 90 -14.77 4.59 22.25
CA ALA A 90 -13.40 4.10 22.13
C ALA A 90 -12.43 5.29 22.00
N ALA A 91 -11.45 5.36 22.90
CA ALA A 91 -10.44 6.41 22.87
C ALA A 91 -9.64 6.37 21.56
N MET A 92 -9.39 7.55 20.98
CA MET A 92 -8.51 7.65 19.83
C MET A 92 -7.10 7.22 20.20
N SER A 93 -6.48 6.47 19.31
CA SER A 93 -5.13 5.94 19.47
C SER A 93 -4.41 5.93 18.13
N VAL A 94 -3.12 5.62 18.18
CA VAL A 94 -2.30 5.39 16.99
C VAL A 94 -1.68 4.01 17.08
N ALA A 95 -1.96 3.16 16.10
CA ALA A 95 -1.25 1.90 15.94
C ALA A 95 -0.03 2.10 15.04
N LYS A 96 1.16 1.79 15.56
CA LYS A 96 2.41 1.70 14.81
C LYS A 96 2.52 0.29 14.25
N VAL A 97 2.67 0.18 12.94
CA VAL A 97 2.68 -1.10 12.25
C VAL A 97 3.86 -1.16 11.29
N ASN A 98 4.70 -2.17 11.43
CA ASN A 98 5.72 -2.49 10.45
C ASN A 98 5.25 -3.70 9.62
N PRO A 99 4.78 -3.49 8.38
CA PRO A 99 4.20 -4.55 7.58
C PRO A 99 5.24 -5.54 7.03
N PHE A 100 6.53 -5.24 7.15
CA PHE A 100 7.60 -6.11 6.65
C PHE A 100 8.03 -7.15 7.68
N ASN A 101 7.81 -6.89 8.97
CA ASN A 101 8.11 -7.82 10.06
C ASN A 101 6.89 -8.19 10.92
N GLY A 102 5.70 -7.67 10.61
CA GLY A 102 4.44 -8.01 11.27
C GLY A 102 4.26 -7.42 12.66
N THR A 103 5.09 -6.46 13.09
CA THR A 103 5.01 -5.90 14.44
C THR A 103 3.90 -4.83 14.52
N LYS A 104 3.05 -4.93 15.55
CA LYS A 104 1.99 -3.95 15.88
C LYS A 104 2.17 -3.47 17.33
N ASN A 105 2.23 -2.15 17.54
CA ASN A 105 2.20 -1.52 18.86
C ASN A 105 1.11 -0.43 18.86
N ILE A 106 0.26 -0.39 19.89
CA ILE A 106 -0.84 0.58 19.99
C ILE A 106 -0.51 1.56 21.12
N GLU A 107 -0.47 2.85 20.78
CA GLU A 107 -0.27 3.93 21.74
C GLU A 107 -1.54 4.79 21.81
N GLN A 108 -2.11 4.95 23.00
CA GLN A 108 -3.26 5.85 23.21
C GLN A 108 -2.83 7.30 23.07
N LEU A 109 -3.65 8.11 22.40
CA LEU A 109 -3.45 9.55 22.35
C LEU A 109 -3.93 10.13 23.68
N ARG A 110 -3.03 10.78 24.44
CA ARG A 110 -3.45 11.56 25.60
C ARG A 110 -4.23 12.77 25.11
N GLN A 111 -5.46 12.91 25.55
CA GLN A 111 -6.21 14.15 25.38
C GLN A 111 -5.62 15.17 26.36
N ASN A 112 -5.10 16.29 25.84
CA ASN A 112 -4.66 17.44 26.64
C ASN A 112 -5.86 18.30 27.02
#